data_AF-W1YBC8-F1
#
_entry.id   AF-W1YBC8-F1
#
_cell.length_a   1.000
_cell.length_b   1.000
_cell.length_c   1.000
_cell.angle_alpha   90.00
_cell.angle_beta   90.00
_cell.angle_gamma   90.00
#
_symmetry.space_group_name_H-M   'P 1'
#
loop_
_entity.id
_entity.type
_entity.pdbx_description
1 polymer ?
#
loop_
_entity_poly.entity_id
_entity_poly.type
_entity_poly.pdbx_seq_one_letter_code
_entity_poly.pdbx_strand_id
1 'polypeptide(L)'
;YGCEKIFNDHMSGSKSKRPGLDKAIEFARSGDTIVVWRLDRLGRNMEDLITLVNELNERGVSFHSLEENITMDKSSSTGQLLFHLFAAFAEFERNLIL
;
A
#
# COMPACT_ATOMS: atom_id res chain seq x y z
N TYR A 1 -11.42 -12.29 -1.48
CA TYR A 1 -10.40 -12.31 -0.42
C TYR A 1 -10.93 -12.45 1.01
N GLY A 2 -12.23 -12.59 1.29
CA GLY A 2 -12.70 -13.01 2.63
C GLY A 2 -12.35 -12.05 3.80
N CYS A 3 -12.25 -10.74 3.54
CA CYS A 3 -11.85 -9.76 4.56
C CYS A 3 -12.85 -9.68 5.72
N GLU A 4 -12.35 -9.66 6.96
CA GLU A 4 -13.17 -9.54 8.17
C GLU A 4 -13.79 -8.15 8.34
N LYS A 5 -13.04 -7.11 7.96
CA LYS A 5 -13.48 -5.71 8.03
C LYS A 5 -13.23 -5.01 6.70
N ILE A 6 -14.23 -4.24 6.25
CA ILE A 6 -14.17 -3.46 5.02
C ILE A 6 -14.26 -1.98 5.37
N PHE A 7 -13.32 -1.20 4.84
CA PHE A 7 -13.28 0.25 4.92
C PHE A 7 -13.44 0.82 3.51
N ASN A 8 -14.18 1.90 3.39
CA ASN A 8 -14.46 2.54 2.10
C ASN A 8 -14.04 4.01 2.14
N ASP A 9 -13.38 4.45 1.07
CA ASP A 9 -13.11 5.85 0.81
C ASP A 9 -13.91 6.32 -0.40
N HIS A 10 -14.55 7.48 -0.27
CA HIS A 10 -15.26 8.12 -1.38
C HIS A 10 -14.48 9.34 -1.86
N MET A 11 -13.77 9.18 -2.97
CA MET A 11 -13.01 10.24 -3.62
C MET A 11 -13.92 11.07 -4.54
N SER A 12 -14.51 12.16 -4.04
CA SER A 12 -15.18 13.16 -4.89
C SER A 12 -14.36 14.44 -4.93
N GLY A 13 -13.64 14.67 -6.03
CA GLY A 13 -12.78 15.84 -6.23
C GLY A 13 -11.36 15.69 -5.67
N SER A 14 -10.50 16.71 -5.90
CA SER A 14 -9.05 16.69 -5.58
C SER A 14 -8.69 16.64 -4.09
N LYS A 15 -9.67 16.42 -3.19
CA LYS A 15 -9.43 16.36 -1.75
C LYS A 15 -8.92 14.98 -1.38
N SER A 16 -7.61 14.94 -1.13
CA SER A 16 -6.83 13.75 -0.85
C SER A 16 -6.86 13.26 0.61
N LYS A 17 -8.02 13.29 1.27
CA LYS A 17 -8.14 12.62 2.58
C LYS A 17 -8.76 11.25 2.37
N ARG A 18 -8.10 10.21 2.89
CA ARG A 18 -8.50 8.80 2.81
C ARG A 18 -8.82 8.26 4.20
N PRO A 19 -9.87 8.78 4.88
CA PRO A 19 -10.20 8.36 6.24
C PRO A 19 -10.52 6.86 6.36
N GLY A 20 -10.92 6.20 5.28
CA GLY A 20 -11.12 4.75 5.23
C GLY A 20 -9.80 3.99 5.35
N LEU A 21 -8.80 4.37 4.55
CA LEU A 21 -7.45 3.84 4.62
C LEU A 21 -6.83 4.09 6.00
N ASP A 22 -6.92 5.32 6.52
CA ASP A 22 -6.36 5.67 7.84
C ASP A 22 -6.95 4.76 8.94
N LYS A 23 -8.27 4.55 8.91
CA LYS A 23 -8.95 3.64 9.85
C LYS A 23 -8.55 2.18 9.66
N ALA A 24 -8.31 1.73 8.44
CA ALA A 24 -7.84 0.38 8.16
C ALA A 24 -6.44 0.15 8.75
N ILE A 25 -5.56 1.14 8.58
CA ILE A 25 -4.20 1.15 9.14
C ILE A 25 -4.24 1.17 10.67
N GLU A 26 -5.13 1.95 11.28
CA GLU A 26 -5.30 2.00 12.73
C GLU A 26 -5.87 0.69 13.30
N PHE A 27 -6.83 0.08 12.57
CA PHE A 27 -7.45 -1.19 12.97
C PHE A 27 -6.49 -2.38 12.88
N ALA A 28 -5.57 -2.37 11.90
CA ALA A 28 -4.68 -3.47 11.61
C ALA A 28 -3.66 -3.74 12.74
N ARG A 29 -3.49 -5.02 13.05
CA ARG A 29 -2.55 -5.56 14.03
C ARG A 29 -1.46 -6.35 13.33
N SER A 30 -0.35 -6.57 14.03
CA SER A 30 0.72 -7.44 13.52
C SER A 30 0.15 -8.83 13.16
N GLY A 31 0.49 -9.32 11.97
CA GLY A 31 -0.05 -10.54 11.38
C GLY A 31 -1.25 -10.33 10.44
N ASP A 32 -1.89 -9.16 10.47
CA ASP A 32 -2.99 -8.85 9.56
C ASP A 32 -2.49 -8.56 8.14
N THR A 33 -3.38 -8.69 7.16
CA THR A 33 -3.15 -8.25 5.79
C THR A 33 -4.15 -7.17 5.41
N ILE A 34 -3.66 -6.00 5.04
CA ILE A 34 -4.49 -4.98 4.40
C ILE A 34 -4.64 -5.35 2.93
N VAL A 35 -5.89 -5.54 2.52
CA VAL A 35 -6.25 -5.90 1.14
C VAL A 35 -6.89 -4.72 0.46
N VAL A 36 -6.38 -4.37 -0.72
CA VAL A 36 -6.96 -3.34 -1.57
C VAL A 36 -7.35 -3.89 -2.92
N TRP A 37 -8.24 -3.17 -3.60
CA TRP A 37 -8.64 -3.54 -4.94
C TRP A 37 -7.50 -3.34 -5.96
N ARG A 38 -6.85 -2.17 -5.94
CA ARG A 38 -5.81 -1.74 -6.89
C ARG A 38 -4.78 -0.83 -6.25
N LEU A 39 -3.55 -0.87 -6.75
CA LEU A 39 -2.44 -0.04 -6.25
C LEU A 39 -2.59 1.45 -6.59
N ASP A 40 -3.07 1.76 -7.80
CA ASP A 40 -3.24 3.16 -8.27
C ASP A 40 -4.27 3.95 -7.44
N ARG A 41 -5.08 3.25 -6.64
CA ARG A 41 -6.07 3.83 -5.74
C ARG A 41 -5.55 4.09 -4.33
N LEU A 42 -4.25 3.94 -4.05
CA LEU A 42 -3.68 4.15 -2.70
C LEU A 42 -2.79 5.38 -2.57
N GLY A 43 -1.75 5.48 -3.40
CA GLY A 43 -0.82 6.61 -3.37
C GLY A 43 -1.31 7.80 -4.20
N ARG A 44 -0.72 8.99 -4.00
CA ARG A 44 -0.76 10.07 -5.02
C ARG A 44 0.32 9.86 -6.08
N ASN A 45 1.41 9.19 -5.68
CA ASN A 45 2.56 8.81 -6.48
C ASN A 45 3.15 7.50 -5.91
N MET A 46 4.19 6.99 -6.57
CA MET A 46 4.85 5.75 -6.15
C MET A 46 5.52 5.87 -4.77
N GLU A 47 6.07 7.05 -4.44
CA GLU A 47 6.75 7.32 -3.17
C GLU A 47 5.82 7.18 -1.96
N ASP A 48 4.60 7.73 -2.04
CA ASP A 48 3.58 7.59 -0.99
C ASP A 48 3.24 6.11 -0.74
N LEU A 49 3.13 5.32 -1.81
CA LEU A 49 2.81 3.89 -1.71
C LEU A 49 3.93 3.11 -1.02
N ILE A 50 5.19 3.36 -1.38
CA ILE A 50 6.34 2.69 -0.76
C ILE A 50 6.45 3.06 0.71
N THR A 51 6.25 4.33 1.04
CA THR A 51 6.26 4.82 2.42
C THR A 51 5.20 4.09 3.24
N LEU A 52 3.97 4.02 2.73
CA LEU A 52 2.88 3.30 3.38
C LEU A 52 3.19 1.81 3.58
N VAL A 53 3.68 1.13 2.55
CA VAL A 53 4.00 -0.29 2.61
C VAL A 53 5.13 -0.56 3.59
N ASN A 54 6.12 0.32 3.69
CA ASN A 54 7.18 0.25 4.70
C ASN A 54 6.63 0.33 6.11
N GLU A 55 5.80 1.34 6.39
CA GLU A 55 5.19 1.54 7.71
C GLU A 55 4.36 0.32 8.14
N LEU A 56 3.61 -0.26 7.20
CA LEU A 56 2.84 -1.48 7.45
C LEU A 56 3.76 -2.67 7.75
N ASN A 57 4.81 -2.87 6.97
CA ASN A 57 5.77 -3.96 7.19
C ASN A 57 6.53 -3.81 8.52
N GLU A 58 6.89 -2.59 8.92
CA GLU A 58 7.51 -2.33 10.24
C GLU A 58 6.58 -2.68 11.39
N ARG A 59 5.27 -2.54 11.20
CA ARG A 59 4.23 -2.99 12.13
C ARG A 59 3.90 -4.48 12.02
N GLY A 60 4.56 -5.21 11.12
CA GLY A 60 4.29 -6.62 10.82
C GLY A 60 2.93 -6.84 10.16
N VAL A 61 2.42 -5.85 9.44
CA VAL A 61 1.18 -5.92 8.66
C VAL A 61 1.55 -6.13 7.19
N SER A 62 1.01 -7.18 6.58
CA SER A 62 1.19 -7.44 5.15
C SER A 62 0.24 -6.60 4.31
N PHE A 63 0.60 -6.40 3.05
CA PHE A 63 -0.20 -5.63 2.11
C PHE A 63 -0.47 -6.44 0.85
N HIS A 64 -1.71 -6.44 0.36
CA HIS A 64 -2.08 -7.19 -0.85
C HIS A 64 -2.98 -6.38 -1.79
N SER A 65 -2.69 -6.44 -3.08
CA SER A 65 -3.52 -5.87 -4.13
C SER A 65 -4.17 -6.96 -4.99
N LEU A 66 -5.49 -6.87 -5.14
CA LEU A 66 -6.30 -7.88 -5.83
C LEU A 66 -6.14 -7.86 -7.34
N GLU A 67 -6.14 -6.68 -7.97
CA GLU A 67 -6.07 -6.56 -9.44
C GLU A 67 -4.69 -6.97 -9.96
N GLU A 68 -3.62 -6.50 -9.32
CA GLU A 68 -2.24 -6.85 -9.68
C GLU A 68 -1.82 -8.22 -9.14
N ASN A 69 -2.60 -8.81 -8.23
CA ASN A 69 -2.30 -10.07 -7.54
C ASN A 69 -0.90 -10.06 -6.89
N ILE A 70 -0.59 -8.95 -6.20
CA ILE A 70 0.70 -8.70 -5.57
C ILE A 70 0.54 -8.68 -4.05
N THR A 71 1.33 -9.50 -3.35
CA THR A 71 1.50 -9.41 -1.90
C THR A 71 2.85 -8.79 -1.58
N MET A 72 2.84 -7.67 -0.87
CA MET A 72 4.01 -7.04 -0.30
C MET A 72 4.11 -7.43 1.16
N ASP A 73 5.03 -8.34 1.43
CA ASP A 73 5.35 -8.82 2.76
C ASP A 73 6.87 -8.97 2.85
N LYS A 74 7.46 -8.35 3.87
CA LYS A 74 8.90 -8.42 4.17
C LYS A 74 9.36 -9.85 4.47
N SER A 75 8.47 -10.77 4.86
CA SER A 75 8.78 -12.18 5.08
C SER A 75 8.92 -13.00 3.79
N SER A 76 8.41 -12.49 2.66
CA SER A 76 8.42 -13.17 1.36
C SER A 76 9.56 -12.66 0.46
N SER A 77 10.31 -13.56 -0.15
CA SER A 77 11.36 -13.22 -1.13
C SER A 77 10.79 -12.47 -2.35
N THR A 78 9.60 -12.85 -2.82
CA THR A 78 8.89 -12.13 -3.89
C THR A 78 8.43 -10.76 -3.43
N GLY A 79 7.94 -10.66 -2.19
CA GLY A 79 7.54 -9.38 -1.59
C GLY A 79 8.70 -8.40 -1.49
N GLN A 80 9.87 -8.86 -1.03
CA GLN A 80 11.09 -8.05 -0.97
C GLN A 80 11.57 -7.61 -2.37
N LEU A 81 11.53 -8.49 -3.38
CA LEU A 81 11.91 -8.11 -4.74
C LEU A 81 11.01 -6.99 -5.29
N LEU A 82 9.70 -7.15 -5.16
CA LEU A 82 8.74 -6.15 -5.61
C LEU A 82 8.94 -4.82 -4.88
N PHE A 83 9.21 -4.89 -3.58
CA PHE A 83 9.54 -3.72 -2.79
C PHE A 83 10.77 -2.97 -3.33
N HIS A 84 11.86 -3.69 -3.63
CA HIS A 84 13.06 -3.09 -4.22
C HIS A 84 12.81 -2.48 -5.60
N LEU A 85 12.00 -3.14 -6.44
CA LEU A 85 11.62 -2.61 -7.75
C LEU A 85 10.83 -1.31 -7.61
N PHE A 86 9.86 -1.26 -6.70
CA PHE A 86 9.10 -0.03 -6.46
C PHE A 86 9.98 1.08 -5.91
N ALA A 87 10.87 0.81 -4.96
CA ALA A 87 11.85 1.77 -4.46
C ALA A 87 12.70 2.38 -5.59
N ALA A 88 13.19 1.55 -6.51
CA ALA A 88 13.94 2.00 -7.67
C ALA A 88 13.09 2.86 -8.62
N PHE A 89 11.81 2.51 -8.82
CA PHE A 89 10.88 3.32 -9.62
C PHE A 89 10.58 4.68 -9.01
N ALA A 90 10.36 4.77 -7.70
CA ALA A 90 10.14 6.06 -7.04
C ALA A 90 11.37 6.96 -7.10
N GLU A 91 12.57 6.40 -6.96
CA GLU A 91 13.82 7.13 -7.18
C GLU A 91 13.96 7.61 -8.63
N PHE A 92 13.62 6.75 -9.60
CA PHE A 92 13.62 7.11 -11.01
C PHE A 92 12.63 8.24 -11.33
N GLU A 93 11.38 8.16 -10.85
CA GLU A 93 10.36 9.21 -11.03
C GLU A 93 10.82 10.54 -10.41
N ARG A 94 11.37 10.51 -9.19
CA ARG A 94 11.91 11.70 -8.52
C ARG A 94 12.99 12.39 -9.35
N ASN A 95 13.87 11.61 -9.99
CA ASN A 95 14.97 12.13 -10.80
C ASN A 95 14.54 12.63 -12.19
N LEU A 96 13.34 12.28 -12.68
CA LEU A 96 12.80 12.77 -13.95
C LEU A 96 11.95 14.04 -13.82
N ILE A 97 11.39 14.29 -12.63
CA ILE A 97 10.51 15.44 -12.36
C ILE A 97 11.30 16.67 -11.89
N LEU A 98 12.56 16.48 -11.45
CA LEU A 98 13.48 17.53 -10.98
C LEU A 98 14.58 17.86 -11.99
#